data_AF-A0AAV9QUZ7-F1
#
_entry.id   AF-A0AAV9QUZ7-F1
#
_cell.length_a   1.000
_cell.length_b   1.000
_cell.length_c   1.000
_cell.angle_alpha   90.00
_cell.angle_beta   90.00
_cell.angle_gamma   90.00
#
_symmetry.space_group_name_H-M   'P 1'
#
loop_
_entity.id
_entity.type
_entity.pdbx_description
1 polymer ?
#
loop_
_entity_poly.entity_id
_entity_poly.type
_entity_poly.pdbx_seq_one_letter_code
_entity_poly.pdbx_strand_id
1 'polypeptide(L)'
;MARSPEERRERKDDDHKGAEEQDEGEKEELTGEEAEIERSETETVNPESEEEHEVKLSQSLRRRGEIEQNQLDRETFSCSICLDLLKDPVTIPCGHSYCMNCIKTHWDGEDKKGIHSCPQCRKTFIPRPVLQKNTMLAALVEQLKKTGLQAAPADHCYAGPEDVACDFCTGRKLKAIKSCLVCLASYCEKHLQPHYDSATFKKHKLVEPSKNLQENICSRHDEVMKMFCRTDQKCICIICLMDEHKGHDTVSAAAERTERQRELEVRREEIQQRIQDREKDVKLLQQEVEAINHSADKTVEDSEKIFTELIRLIQKRSSDVKQQIRSQQETEVSRVKELQEKLEQEITELKRKDAELKQLSNTEDHNQFSPQLPLTVSTQ
;
A
#
# COMPACT_ATOMS: atom_id res chain seq x y z
N MET A 1 -32.59 -67.44 -19.55
CA MET A 1 -31.95 -67.65 -18.23
C MET A 1 -32.90 -67.10 -17.17
N ALA A 2 -32.89 -67.68 -15.95
CA ALA A 2 -33.93 -67.54 -14.93
C ALA A 2 -33.80 -66.25 -14.07
N ARG A 3 -34.77 -65.81 -13.25
CA ARG A 3 -36.27 -65.88 -13.20
C ARG A 3 -36.73 -64.70 -12.29
N SER A 4 -38.01 -64.35 -12.32
CA SER A 4 -38.62 -63.18 -11.64
C SER A 4 -39.60 -63.62 -10.50
N PRO A 5 -40.56 -62.82 -9.98
CA PRO A 5 -40.45 -61.96 -8.77
C PRO A 5 -41.59 -62.20 -7.73
N GLU A 6 -42.03 -61.13 -7.04
CA GLU A 6 -43.23 -60.99 -6.14
C GLU A 6 -43.04 -61.48 -4.68
N GLU A 7 -43.69 -60.94 -3.64
CA GLU A 7 -45.08 -60.41 -3.52
C GLU A 7 -45.25 -59.06 -2.75
N ARG A 8 -46.52 -58.61 -2.62
CA ARG A 8 -46.96 -57.29 -2.14
C ARG A 8 -47.96 -57.42 -0.96
N ARG A 9 -48.01 -56.39 -0.10
CA ARG A 9 -48.85 -56.26 1.11
C ARG A 9 -50.37 -56.17 0.86
N GLU A 10 -51.18 -56.68 1.79
CA GLU A 10 -52.41 -56.06 2.40
C GLU A 10 -52.89 -56.95 3.58
N ARG A 11 -53.03 -56.47 4.84
CA ARG A 11 -54.09 -55.67 5.52
C ARG A 11 -55.29 -56.47 6.10
N LYS A 12 -55.63 -56.07 7.35
CA LYS A 12 -56.88 -56.30 8.14
C LYS A 12 -57.08 -57.73 8.68
N ASP A 13 -57.71 -57.98 9.85
CA ASP A 13 -58.30 -57.10 10.90
C ASP A 13 -58.15 -57.73 12.32
N ASP A 14 -58.43 -56.96 13.39
CA ASP A 14 -58.55 -57.42 14.78
C ASP A 14 -59.93 -58.04 15.11
N ASP A 15 -60.01 -58.98 16.09
CA ASP A 15 -61.19 -59.06 16.98
C ASP A 15 -60.98 -59.76 18.35
N HIS A 16 -61.37 -59.04 19.41
CA HIS A 16 -61.95 -59.42 20.72
C HIS A 16 -61.38 -60.50 21.71
N LYS A 17 -60.90 -59.96 22.86
CA LYS A 17 -61.31 -60.21 24.29
C LYS A 17 -61.08 -61.55 25.04
N GLY A 18 -60.59 -61.40 26.29
CA GLY A 18 -60.83 -62.29 27.45
C GLY A 18 -59.56 -62.54 28.30
N ALA A 19 -59.28 -61.72 29.34
CA ALA A 19 -59.48 -62.02 30.77
C ALA A 19 -58.65 -63.24 31.26
N GLU A 20 -57.48 -63.05 31.91
CA GLU A 20 -57.28 -62.76 33.36
C GLU A 20 -57.59 -63.93 34.31
N GLU A 21 -56.55 -64.54 34.88
CA GLU A 21 -56.24 -64.69 36.33
C GLU A 21 -54.98 -65.59 36.49
N GLN A 22 -53.92 -65.12 37.20
CA GLN A 22 -53.43 -65.63 38.51
C GLN A 22 -52.73 -67.02 38.47
N ASP A 23 -51.71 -67.37 39.25
CA ASP A 23 -50.94 -66.72 40.33
C ASP A 23 -49.59 -67.51 40.46
N GLU A 24 -48.47 -66.83 40.78
CA GLU A 24 -47.25 -67.39 41.42
C GLU A 24 -46.19 -66.28 41.55
N GLY A 25 -45.72 -65.94 42.77
CA GLY A 25 -44.61 -64.98 42.90
C GLY A 25 -44.24 -64.35 44.26
N GLU A 26 -44.78 -64.77 45.40
CA GLU A 26 -44.29 -64.28 46.71
C GLU A 26 -43.10 -65.09 47.25
N LYS A 27 -41.92 -64.45 47.33
CA LYS A 27 -40.96 -64.44 48.47
C LYS A 27 -39.54 -64.06 48.03
N GLU A 28 -39.13 -62.83 48.34
CA GLU A 28 -37.81 -62.52 48.93
C GLU A 28 -37.77 -61.03 49.31
N GLU A 29 -37.99 -60.75 50.59
CA GLU A 29 -37.79 -59.46 51.24
C GLU A 29 -36.88 -59.69 52.46
N LEU A 30 -36.19 -58.64 52.94
CA LEU A 30 -35.15 -58.62 54.00
C LEU A 30 -33.69 -58.75 53.53
N THR A 31 -33.09 -57.62 53.11
CA THR A 31 -31.88 -56.99 53.70
C THR A 31 -31.35 -55.90 52.76
N GLY A 32 -31.43 -54.62 53.13
CA GLY A 32 -30.93 -53.55 52.24
C GLY A 32 -31.25 -52.10 52.59
N GLU A 33 -31.46 -51.73 53.86
CA GLU A 33 -31.82 -50.34 54.23
C GLU A 33 -31.14 -49.82 55.52
N GLU A 34 -29.86 -50.15 55.74
CA GLU A 34 -29.02 -49.58 56.81
C GLU A 34 -27.56 -49.37 56.35
N ALA A 35 -27.31 -48.49 55.37
CA ALA A 35 -25.93 -48.18 54.93
C ALA A 35 -25.70 -46.82 54.23
N GLU A 36 -26.47 -45.76 54.53
CA GLU A 36 -26.27 -44.46 53.85
C GLU A 36 -26.38 -43.21 54.75
N ILE A 37 -25.97 -43.32 56.03
CA ILE A 37 -25.79 -42.15 56.92
C ILE A 37 -24.49 -42.28 57.74
N GLU A 38 -23.33 -42.19 57.08
CA GLU A 38 -22.06 -41.71 57.68
C GLU A 38 -20.96 -41.58 56.61
N ARG A 39 -20.76 -40.35 56.12
CA ARG A 39 -19.49 -39.81 55.56
C ARG A 39 -19.68 -38.36 55.08
N SER A 40 -19.94 -37.48 56.04
CA SER A 40 -19.54 -36.07 55.93
C SER A 40 -18.30 -35.87 56.81
N GLU A 41 -17.52 -34.83 56.54
CA GLU A 41 -16.32 -34.44 57.29
C GLU A 41 -15.06 -35.33 57.09
N THR A 42 -14.29 -35.03 56.04
CA THR A 42 -12.99 -34.34 56.16
C THR A 42 -12.33 -34.19 54.78
N GLU A 43 -12.58 -33.08 54.08
CA GLU A 43 -11.69 -32.66 53.00
C GLU A 43 -10.55 -31.83 53.60
N THR A 44 -9.33 -32.35 53.52
CA THR A 44 -8.11 -31.64 53.87
C THR A 44 -7.88 -30.49 52.88
N VAL A 45 -7.96 -29.25 53.36
CA VAL A 45 -7.54 -28.07 52.57
C VAL A 45 -6.07 -28.25 52.18
N ASN A 46 -5.77 -28.24 50.88
CA ASN A 46 -4.40 -28.40 50.40
C ASN A 46 -3.61 -27.10 50.67
N PRO A 47 -2.57 -27.10 51.54
CA PRO A 47 -1.92 -25.86 52.01
C PRO A 47 -1.31 -25.01 50.88
N GLU A 48 -0.90 -25.67 49.79
CA GLU A 48 -0.33 -25.04 48.59
C GLU A 48 -1.29 -24.02 47.92
N SER A 49 -2.61 -24.13 48.14
CA SER A 49 -3.61 -23.31 47.47
C SER A 49 -3.86 -21.94 48.11
N GLU A 50 -3.75 -21.83 49.44
CA GLU A 50 -3.90 -20.56 50.16
C GLU A 50 -2.64 -19.69 50.00
N GLU A 51 -1.46 -20.32 50.07
CA GLU A 51 -0.16 -19.67 49.88
C GLU A 51 -0.03 -19.09 48.44
N GLU A 52 -0.51 -19.83 47.42
CA GLU A 52 -0.62 -19.29 46.06
C GLU A 52 -1.55 -18.06 45.96
N HIS A 53 -2.64 -18.03 46.72
CA HIS A 53 -3.64 -16.95 46.65
C HIS A 53 -3.12 -15.67 47.31
N GLU A 54 -2.43 -15.78 48.45
CA GLU A 54 -1.81 -14.66 49.14
C GLU A 54 -0.61 -14.07 48.34
N VAL A 55 0.15 -14.93 47.65
CA VAL A 55 1.18 -14.50 46.68
C VAL A 55 0.55 -13.72 45.52
N LYS A 56 -0.57 -14.18 44.94
CA LYS A 56 -1.27 -13.47 43.83
C LYS A 56 -1.83 -12.11 44.26
N LEU A 57 -2.39 -12.00 45.48
CA LEU A 57 -2.90 -10.74 46.03
C LEU A 57 -1.76 -9.74 46.31
N SER A 58 -0.67 -10.20 46.92
CA SER A 58 0.49 -9.34 47.24
C SER A 58 1.31 -8.93 46.02
N GLN A 59 1.30 -9.70 44.92
CA GLN A 59 1.79 -9.26 43.62
C GLN A 59 0.90 -8.18 42.98
N SER A 60 -0.42 -8.33 43.09
CA SER A 60 -1.39 -7.38 42.51
C SER A 60 -1.39 -6.01 43.21
N LEU A 61 -1.12 -5.99 44.52
CA LEU A 61 -0.94 -4.75 45.29
C LEU A 61 0.33 -3.98 44.88
N ARG A 62 1.46 -4.68 44.66
CA ARG A 62 2.72 -4.06 44.21
C ARG A 62 2.57 -3.42 42.83
N ARG A 63 1.99 -4.14 41.85
CA ARG A 63 1.78 -3.64 40.49
C ARG A 63 0.95 -2.35 40.41
N ARG A 64 0.01 -2.14 41.33
CA ARG A 64 -0.79 -0.90 41.39
C ARG A 64 0.05 0.30 41.82
N GLY A 65 0.89 0.14 42.84
CA GLY A 65 1.84 1.19 43.24
C GLY A 65 2.87 1.50 42.15
N GLU A 66 3.37 0.48 41.46
CA GLU A 66 4.30 0.63 40.33
C GLU A 66 3.72 1.45 39.17
N ILE A 67 2.43 1.31 38.86
CA ILE A 67 1.75 2.05 37.77
C ILE A 67 1.52 3.52 38.14
N GLU A 68 1.07 3.80 39.37
CA GLU A 68 0.85 5.17 39.85
C GLU A 68 2.17 5.96 39.94
N GLN A 69 3.25 5.30 40.37
CA GLN A 69 4.59 5.89 40.44
C GLN A 69 5.16 6.22 39.04
N ASN A 70 4.98 5.34 38.05
CA ASN A 70 5.49 5.54 36.69
C ASN A 70 4.85 6.76 35.98
N GLN A 71 3.58 7.09 36.29
CA GLN A 71 2.92 8.29 35.75
C GLN A 71 3.48 9.58 36.37
N LEU A 72 3.63 9.61 37.70
CA LEU A 72 4.23 10.74 38.43
C LEU A 72 5.69 10.99 38.01
N ASP A 73 6.45 9.92 37.78
CA ASP A 73 7.83 10.02 37.26
C ASP A 73 7.86 10.63 35.85
N ARG A 74 6.96 10.23 34.95
CA ARG A 74 6.95 10.72 33.55
C ARG A 74 6.69 12.22 33.44
N GLU A 75 5.82 12.79 34.28
CA GLU A 75 5.60 14.23 34.35
C GLU A 75 6.83 14.95 34.94
N THR A 76 7.41 14.40 36.00
CA THR A 76 8.59 14.92 36.70
C THR A 76 9.85 14.99 35.80
N PHE A 77 10.01 14.04 34.87
CA PHE A 77 11.15 14.00 33.94
C PHE A 77 10.86 14.57 32.54
N SER A 78 9.84 15.43 32.41
CA SER A 78 9.49 16.11 31.16
C SER A 78 10.24 17.45 30.98
N CYS A 79 10.54 17.81 29.73
CA CYS A 79 11.15 19.07 29.35
C CYS A 79 10.07 20.12 29.05
N SER A 80 9.98 21.20 29.82
CA SER A 80 8.91 22.20 29.63
C SER A 80 9.01 23.05 28.34
N ILE A 81 9.98 22.78 27.45
CA ILE A 81 10.15 23.46 26.16
C ILE A 81 9.54 22.62 25.02
N CYS A 82 9.88 21.33 24.96
CA CYS A 82 9.39 20.41 23.93
C CYS A 82 8.29 19.46 24.41
N LEU A 83 7.95 19.49 25.71
CA LEU A 83 6.93 18.67 26.38
C LEU A 83 7.16 17.14 26.32
N ASP A 84 8.35 16.72 25.86
CA ASP A 84 8.86 15.35 25.83
C ASP A 84 9.69 15.00 27.07
N LEU A 85 9.90 13.70 27.32
CA LEU A 85 10.94 13.20 28.23
C LEU A 85 12.33 13.79 27.89
N LEU A 86 13.08 14.18 28.93
CA LEU A 86 14.37 14.85 28.80
C LEU A 86 15.39 14.06 27.97
N LYS A 87 15.79 14.61 26.80
CA LYS A 87 16.86 14.09 25.93
C LYS A 87 18.15 14.85 26.25
N ASP A 88 19.15 14.15 26.78
CA ASP A 88 20.36 14.73 27.37
C ASP A 88 20.03 15.87 28.37
N PRO A 89 19.42 15.54 29.53
CA PRO A 89 19.01 16.54 30.51
C PRO A 89 20.17 17.43 30.94
N VAL A 90 19.91 18.73 31.03
CA VAL A 90 20.78 19.73 31.65
C VAL A 90 19.99 20.47 32.69
N THR A 91 20.53 20.56 33.90
CA THR A 91 19.98 21.37 34.99
C THR A 91 20.70 22.71 35.00
N ILE A 92 19.96 23.81 34.80
CA ILE A 92 20.52 25.17 34.83
C ILE A 92 20.56 25.71 36.29
N PRO A 93 21.31 26.79 36.61
CA PRO A 93 21.56 27.19 38.01
C PRO A 93 20.35 27.64 38.85
N CYS A 94 19.13 27.66 38.29
CA CYS A 94 17.89 27.82 39.05
C CYS A 94 17.18 26.50 39.39
N GLY A 95 17.79 25.33 39.11
CA GLY A 95 17.25 24.00 39.41
C GLY A 95 16.33 23.41 38.32
N HIS A 96 15.85 24.21 37.37
CA HIS A 96 15.06 23.71 36.25
C HIS A 96 15.91 22.90 35.27
N SER A 97 15.31 21.87 34.68
CA SER A 97 15.99 20.93 33.79
C SER A 97 15.32 20.84 32.42
N TYR A 98 16.13 20.81 31.37
CA TYR A 98 15.69 20.80 29.98
C TYR A 98 16.51 19.82 29.15
N CYS A 99 16.03 19.45 27.97
CA CYS A 99 16.88 18.81 26.96
C CYS A 99 18.02 19.78 26.58
N MET A 100 19.27 19.30 26.52
CA MET A 100 20.46 20.08 26.13
C MET A 100 20.19 20.99 24.93
N ASN A 101 19.63 20.43 23.86
CA ASN A 101 19.35 21.17 22.62
C ASN A 101 18.25 22.23 22.80
N CYS A 102 17.21 21.95 23.59
CA CYS A 102 16.09 22.88 23.76
C CYS A 102 16.50 24.16 24.52
N ILE A 103 17.26 24.03 25.61
CA ILE A 103 17.77 25.20 26.35
C ILE A 103 18.89 25.91 25.59
N LYS A 104 19.71 25.17 24.83
CA LYS A 104 20.70 25.77 23.94
C LYS A 104 20.03 26.67 22.88
N THR A 105 19.06 26.15 22.12
CA THR A 105 18.34 26.93 21.10
C THR A 105 17.60 28.13 21.69
N HIS A 106 17.03 28.01 22.89
CA HIS A 106 16.40 29.14 23.58
C HIS A 106 17.40 30.29 23.83
N TRP A 107 18.59 29.96 24.35
CA TRP A 107 19.65 30.92 24.62
C TRP A 107 20.38 31.43 23.37
N ASP A 108 20.52 30.62 22.32
CA ASP A 108 21.10 31.06 21.04
C ASP A 108 20.26 32.20 20.40
N GLY A 109 18.95 32.26 20.70
CA GLY A 109 18.09 33.40 20.35
C GLY A 109 18.27 34.64 21.23
N GLU A 110 18.78 34.48 22.46
CA GLU A 110 19.02 35.54 23.43
C GLU A 110 20.47 36.08 23.40
N ASP A 111 21.42 35.38 22.77
CA ASP A 111 22.84 35.77 22.67
C ASP A 111 23.03 37.25 22.24
N LYS A 112 22.20 37.74 21.30
CA LYS A 112 22.22 39.14 20.82
C LYS A 112 21.93 40.19 21.92
N LYS A 113 21.29 39.79 23.01
CA LYS A 113 20.96 40.65 24.16
C LYS A 113 21.95 40.48 25.31
N GLY A 114 22.78 39.44 25.31
CA GLY A 114 23.72 39.11 26.39
C GLY A 114 23.09 38.63 27.71
N ILE A 115 21.75 38.69 27.85
CA ILE A 115 21.00 38.32 29.05
C ILE A 115 20.21 37.05 28.75
N HIS A 116 20.48 36.00 29.52
CA HIS A 116 19.98 34.64 29.26
C HIS A 116 18.95 34.26 30.32
N SER A 117 17.75 33.84 29.95
CA SER A 117 16.64 33.61 30.89
C SER A 117 16.27 32.13 31.05
N CYS A 118 15.73 31.77 32.21
CA CYS A 118 15.10 30.46 32.41
C CYS A 118 13.67 30.47 31.82
N PRO A 119 13.31 29.54 30.90
CA PRO A 119 11.95 29.45 30.34
C PRO A 119 10.82 29.38 31.38
N GLN A 120 11.04 28.71 32.52
CA GLN A 120 10.01 28.49 33.54
C GLN A 120 9.90 29.64 34.54
N CYS A 121 10.99 30.01 35.22
CA CYS A 121 10.96 31.03 36.28
C CYS A 121 11.51 32.40 35.88
N ARG A 122 11.92 32.58 34.62
CA ARG A 122 12.45 33.84 34.05
C ARG A 122 13.68 34.42 34.75
N LYS A 123 14.31 33.68 35.67
CA LYS A 123 15.58 34.07 36.32
C LYS A 123 16.65 34.26 35.24
N THR A 124 17.32 35.41 35.27
CA THR A 124 18.34 35.81 34.31
C THR A 124 19.74 35.40 34.76
N PHE A 125 20.61 35.09 33.80
CA PHE A 125 22.01 34.72 34.00
C PHE A 125 22.91 35.56 33.09
N ILE A 126 23.96 36.12 33.68
CA ILE A 126 25.03 36.86 33.02
C ILE A 126 26.33 36.50 33.77
N PRO A 127 27.36 35.91 33.13
CA PRO A 127 27.40 35.45 31.73
C PRO A 127 26.52 34.21 31.47
N ARG A 128 26.47 33.76 30.21
CA ARG A 128 25.77 32.53 29.78
C ARG A 128 26.25 31.31 30.60
N PRO A 129 25.35 30.55 31.26
CA PRO A 129 25.75 29.34 31.98
C PRO A 129 26.31 28.27 31.03
N VAL A 130 27.37 27.59 31.46
CA VAL A 130 27.91 26.42 30.75
C VAL A 130 26.94 25.25 30.94
N LEU A 131 26.43 24.71 29.83
CA LEU A 131 25.52 23.56 29.84
C LEU A 131 26.34 22.26 29.97
N GLN A 132 26.09 21.49 31.02
CA GLN A 132 26.65 20.15 31.22
C GLN A 132 25.52 19.13 31.39
N LYS A 133 25.67 17.94 30.79
CA LYS A 133 24.69 16.85 30.92
C LYS A 133 24.61 16.40 32.37
N ASN A 134 23.42 16.47 32.97
CA ASN A 134 23.12 15.90 34.26
C ASN A 134 23.05 14.37 34.11
N THR A 135 24.12 13.69 34.51
CA THR A 135 24.26 12.23 34.38
C THR A 135 23.27 11.46 35.25
N MET A 136 22.88 12.01 36.41
CA MET A 136 21.87 11.40 37.29
C MET A 136 20.48 11.45 36.66
N LEU A 137 20.04 12.63 36.18
CA LEU A 137 18.76 12.74 35.47
C LEU A 137 18.76 11.90 34.19
N ALA A 138 19.88 11.82 33.48
CA ALA A 138 19.98 10.96 32.31
C ALA A 138 19.82 9.47 32.69
N ALA A 139 20.46 9.01 33.78
CA ALA A 139 20.31 7.65 34.26
C ALA A 139 18.86 7.34 34.71
N LEU A 140 18.21 8.27 35.42
CA LEU A 140 16.81 8.13 35.86
C LEU A 140 15.84 8.10 34.66
N VAL A 141 16.03 8.95 33.65
CA VAL A 141 15.23 8.93 32.41
C VAL A 141 15.45 7.63 31.64
N GLU A 142 16.68 7.11 31.55
CA GLU A 142 16.95 5.81 30.91
C GLU A 142 16.41 4.64 31.72
N GLN A 143 16.37 4.71 33.05
CA GLN A 143 15.66 3.75 33.90
C GLN A 143 14.16 3.81 33.65
N LEU A 144 13.53 4.99 33.66
CA LEU A 144 12.11 5.16 33.37
C LEU A 144 11.75 4.64 31.97
N LYS A 145 12.58 4.91 30.95
CA LYS A 145 12.42 4.33 29.60
C LYS A 145 12.49 2.80 29.63
N LYS A 146 13.46 2.21 30.34
CA LYS A 146 13.60 0.74 30.44
C LYS A 146 12.44 0.09 31.20
N THR A 147 11.96 0.70 32.28
CA THR A 147 10.79 0.25 33.04
C THR A 147 9.52 0.40 32.20
N GLY A 148 9.37 1.49 31.43
CA GLY A 148 8.28 1.67 30.46
C GLY A 148 8.34 0.72 29.26
N LEU A 149 9.54 0.33 28.82
CA LEU A 149 9.76 -0.67 27.76
C LEU A 149 9.56 -2.12 28.24
N GLN A 150 9.49 -2.36 29.54
CA GLN A 150 9.08 -3.64 30.14
C GLN A 150 7.56 -3.68 30.49
N ALA A 151 6.80 -2.66 30.11
CA ALA A 151 5.37 -2.53 30.35
C ALA A 151 4.52 -2.54 29.05
N ALA A 152 4.92 -3.33 28.06
CA ALA A 152 4.03 -3.76 26.97
C ALA A 152 3.62 -5.22 27.24
N PRO A 153 2.51 -5.42 27.98
CA PRO A 153 1.28 -5.77 27.28
C PRO A 153 0.03 -5.12 27.91
N ALA A 154 -0.33 -3.91 27.47
CA ALA A 154 -1.57 -3.23 27.89
C ALA A 154 -2.44 -2.70 26.73
N ASP A 155 -1.89 -2.61 25.51
CA ASP A 155 -2.57 -2.09 24.31
C ASP A 155 -3.51 -3.12 23.62
N HIS A 156 -3.88 -4.18 24.34
CA HIS A 156 -4.86 -5.18 23.87
C HIS A 156 -6.14 -5.21 24.73
N CYS A 157 -6.19 -4.41 25.80
CA CYS A 157 -7.32 -4.36 26.73
C CYS A 157 -8.31 -3.23 26.43
N TYR A 158 -7.89 -2.18 25.70
CA TYR A 158 -8.74 -1.06 25.31
C TYR A 158 -9.34 -1.27 23.92
N ALA A 159 -10.54 -0.75 23.68
CA ALA A 159 -11.19 -0.86 22.38
C ALA A 159 -10.57 0.12 21.38
N GLY A 160 -9.98 -0.39 20.29
CA GLY A 160 -9.60 0.39 19.12
C GLY A 160 -10.80 0.71 18.21
N PRO A 161 -10.60 1.41 17.08
CA PRO A 161 -11.67 1.77 16.15
C PRO A 161 -12.45 0.57 15.58
N GLU A 162 -11.79 -0.58 15.45
CA GLU A 162 -12.42 -1.82 14.96
C GLU A 162 -12.96 -2.75 16.04
N ASP A 163 -12.71 -2.45 17.31
CA ASP A 163 -13.21 -3.27 18.41
C ASP A 163 -14.62 -2.89 18.83
N VAL A 164 -15.31 -3.85 19.45
CA VAL A 164 -16.52 -3.57 20.21
C VAL A 164 -16.11 -3.11 21.61
N ALA A 165 -16.61 -1.96 22.03
CA ALA A 165 -16.32 -1.40 23.34
C ALA A 165 -17.25 -1.96 24.42
N CYS A 166 -16.77 -2.09 25.65
CA CYS A 166 -17.63 -2.47 26.77
C CYS A 166 -18.57 -1.34 27.18
N ASP A 167 -19.85 -1.63 27.34
CA ASP A 167 -20.89 -0.64 27.63
C ASP A 167 -20.87 -0.13 29.07
N PHE A 168 -20.38 -0.94 30.00
CA PHE A 168 -20.35 -0.65 31.44
C PHE A 168 -19.05 0.03 31.89
N CYS A 169 -18.05 0.17 31.02
CA CYS A 169 -16.83 0.90 31.34
C CYS A 169 -17.08 2.42 31.42
N THR A 170 -16.78 3.01 32.57
CA THR A 170 -16.69 4.46 32.74
C THR A 170 -15.34 4.98 32.25
N GLY A 171 -15.33 6.14 31.59
CA GLY A 171 -14.10 6.72 31.01
C GLY A 171 -13.65 6.01 29.71
N ARG A 172 -12.36 5.67 29.60
CA ARG A 172 -11.81 4.97 28.42
C ARG A 172 -12.33 3.52 28.41
N LYS A 173 -13.17 3.18 27.44
CA LYS A 173 -13.80 1.86 27.35
C LYS A 173 -12.79 0.75 27.03
N LEU A 174 -12.89 -0.36 27.78
CA LEU A 174 -12.17 -1.59 27.49
C LEU A 174 -12.78 -2.33 26.29
N LYS A 175 -11.98 -3.14 25.60
CA LYS A 175 -12.44 -4.07 24.56
C LYS A 175 -13.41 -5.08 25.18
N ALA A 176 -14.57 -5.26 24.56
CA ALA A 176 -15.50 -6.31 24.92
C ALA A 176 -14.96 -7.68 24.47
N ILE A 177 -15.20 -8.71 25.27
CA ILE A 177 -14.83 -10.10 25.00
C ILE A 177 -16.04 -10.99 24.72
N LYS A 178 -17.23 -10.59 25.20
CA LYS A 178 -18.52 -11.19 24.84
C LYS A 178 -19.62 -10.13 24.80
N SER A 179 -20.63 -10.39 23.99
CA SER A 179 -21.94 -9.73 24.07
C SER A 179 -22.97 -10.67 24.69
N CYS A 180 -23.92 -10.13 25.46
CA CYS A 180 -25.03 -10.89 26.01
C CYS A 180 -26.30 -10.66 25.19
N LEU A 181 -26.91 -11.73 24.68
CA LEU A 181 -28.14 -11.66 23.89
C LEU A 181 -29.41 -11.38 24.74
N VAL A 182 -29.30 -11.35 26.07
CA VAL A 182 -30.42 -11.03 26.98
C VAL A 182 -30.30 -9.61 27.52
N CYS A 183 -29.10 -9.20 27.93
CA CYS A 183 -28.85 -7.82 28.39
C CYS A 183 -28.65 -6.82 27.25
N LEU A 184 -28.53 -7.31 26.00
CA LEU A 184 -28.30 -6.52 24.78
C LEU A 184 -27.11 -5.55 24.88
N ALA A 185 -26.05 -5.98 25.57
CA ALA A 185 -24.86 -5.19 25.86
C ALA A 185 -23.57 -6.01 25.75
N SER A 186 -22.46 -5.30 25.62
CA SER A 186 -21.11 -5.83 25.43
C SER A 186 -20.22 -5.63 26.67
N TYR A 187 -19.50 -6.68 27.04
CA TYR A 187 -18.78 -6.78 28.31
C TYR A 187 -17.29 -7.06 28.08
N CYS A 188 -16.42 -6.28 28.71
CA CYS A 188 -15.03 -6.67 28.97
C CYS A 188 -14.99 -7.69 30.12
N GLU A 189 -13.86 -8.38 30.29
CA GLU A 189 -13.66 -9.44 31.30
C GLU A 189 -14.27 -9.10 32.67
N LYS A 190 -13.85 -7.97 33.27
CA LYS A 190 -14.34 -7.53 34.58
C LYS A 190 -15.85 -7.39 34.67
N HIS A 191 -16.51 -6.86 33.63
CA HIS A 191 -17.97 -6.67 33.64
C HIS A 191 -18.72 -7.92 33.19
N LEU A 192 -18.04 -8.90 32.61
CA LEU A 192 -18.62 -10.18 32.25
C LEU A 192 -18.75 -11.13 33.44
N GLN A 193 -17.83 -11.08 34.42
CA GLN A 193 -17.79 -11.96 35.60
C GLN A 193 -19.16 -12.23 36.27
N PRO A 194 -20.07 -11.24 36.48
CA PRO A 194 -21.40 -11.52 37.03
C PRO A 194 -22.24 -12.53 36.24
N HIS A 195 -22.02 -12.70 34.93
CA HIS A 195 -22.67 -13.72 34.10
C HIS A 195 -22.19 -15.15 34.39
N TYR A 196 -20.97 -15.30 34.93
CA TYR A 196 -20.42 -16.58 35.37
C TYR A 196 -20.72 -16.86 36.83
N ASP A 197 -20.64 -15.86 37.71
CA ASP A 197 -20.75 -16.06 39.15
C ASP A 197 -22.21 -16.15 39.63
N SER A 198 -23.09 -15.30 39.09
CA SER A 198 -24.49 -15.23 39.52
C SER A 198 -25.34 -16.33 38.89
N ALA A 199 -25.99 -17.14 39.74
CA ALA A 199 -26.95 -18.16 39.31
C ALA A 199 -28.08 -17.62 38.42
N THR A 200 -28.48 -16.36 38.62
CA THR A 200 -29.51 -15.68 37.80
C THR A 200 -29.02 -15.42 36.37
N PHE A 201 -27.75 -15.06 36.20
CA PHE A 201 -27.18 -14.68 34.91
C PHE A 201 -26.51 -15.83 34.16
N LYS A 202 -26.22 -16.97 34.80
CA LYS A 202 -25.70 -18.21 34.16
C LYS A 202 -26.55 -18.71 32.98
N LYS A 203 -27.85 -18.36 32.91
CA LYS A 203 -28.76 -18.72 31.81
C LYS A 203 -28.67 -17.77 30.59
N HIS A 204 -27.98 -16.64 30.71
CA HIS A 204 -27.85 -15.67 29.63
C HIS A 204 -26.91 -16.20 28.54
N LYS A 205 -27.36 -16.15 27.28
CA LYS A 205 -26.53 -16.58 26.15
C LYS A 205 -25.50 -15.50 25.78
N LEU A 206 -24.24 -15.82 26.06
CA LEU A 206 -23.07 -15.05 25.63
C LEU A 206 -22.64 -15.45 24.22
N VAL A 207 -22.24 -14.47 23.41
CA VAL A 207 -21.74 -14.63 22.04
C VAL A 207 -20.51 -13.74 21.81
N GLU A 208 -19.84 -13.90 20.68
CA GLU A 208 -18.76 -12.98 20.28
C GLU A 208 -19.26 -11.53 20.22
N PRO A 209 -18.40 -10.55 20.58
CA PRO A 209 -18.77 -9.14 20.51
C PRO A 209 -19.19 -8.73 19.10
N SER A 210 -20.32 -8.03 18.99
CA SER A 210 -20.81 -7.46 17.73
C SER A 210 -21.11 -5.97 17.90
N LYS A 211 -20.56 -5.13 17.00
CA LYS A 211 -20.89 -3.70 16.92
C LYS A 211 -22.40 -3.48 16.71
N ASN A 212 -23.05 -4.43 16.04
CA ASN A 212 -24.43 -4.33 15.57
C ASN A 212 -25.35 -5.31 16.34
N LEU A 213 -25.11 -5.50 17.65
CA LEU A 213 -25.87 -6.44 18.48
C LEU A 213 -27.39 -6.16 18.43
N GLN A 214 -27.78 -4.89 18.47
CA GLN A 214 -29.17 -4.43 18.39
C GLN A 214 -29.84 -4.72 17.03
N GLU A 215 -29.10 -4.69 15.91
CA GLU A 215 -29.64 -5.01 14.58
C GLU A 215 -30.05 -6.48 14.44
N ASN A 216 -29.57 -7.35 15.35
CA ASN A 216 -29.93 -8.76 15.39
C ASN A 216 -31.17 -9.04 16.27
N ILE A 217 -31.81 -8.00 16.82
CA ILE A 217 -33.00 -8.10 17.68
C ILE A 217 -34.22 -7.59 16.91
N CYS A 218 -35.34 -8.32 17.00
CA CYS A 218 -36.59 -7.90 16.39
C CYS A 218 -37.22 -6.75 17.19
N SER A 219 -37.21 -5.55 16.60
CA SER A 219 -37.76 -4.30 17.15
C SER A 219 -39.25 -4.29 17.53
N ARG A 220 -39.98 -5.38 17.28
CA ARG A 220 -41.39 -5.57 17.67
C ARG A 220 -41.61 -6.57 18.80
N HIS A 221 -40.63 -7.42 19.05
CA HIS A 221 -40.78 -8.61 19.89
C HIS A 221 -39.63 -8.79 20.88
N ASP A 222 -38.62 -7.90 20.81
CA ASP A 222 -37.36 -7.92 21.58
C ASP A 222 -36.61 -9.27 21.56
N GLU A 223 -36.91 -10.08 20.54
CA GLU A 223 -36.40 -11.43 20.36
C GLU A 223 -35.34 -11.51 19.26
N VAL A 224 -34.33 -12.37 19.49
CA VAL A 224 -33.20 -12.52 18.57
C VAL A 224 -33.68 -13.07 17.22
N MET A 225 -33.31 -12.39 16.14
CA MET A 225 -33.59 -12.83 14.78
C MET A 225 -32.74 -14.07 14.43
N LYS A 226 -33.36 -15.25 14.47
CA LYS A 226 -32.71 -16.56 14.21
C LYS A 226 -33.15 -17.18 12.89
N MET A 227 -34.17 -16.63 12.25
CA MET A 227 -34.74 -17.11 10.99
C MET A 227 -34.49 -16.10 9.88
N PHE A 228 -34.46 -16.56 8.64
CA PHE A 228 -34.41 -15.73 7.44
C PHE A 228 -35.62 -16.05 6.57
N CYS A 229 -36.38 -15.03 6.21
CA CYS A 229 -37.45 -15.15 5.23
C CYS A 229 -36.92 -14.84 3.83
N ARG A 230 -36.98 -15.83 2.94
CA ARG A 230 -36.55 -15.72 1.54
C ARG A 230 -37.55 -14.95 0.69
N THR A 231 -38.83 -15.04 1.01
CA THR A 231 -39.89 -14.25 0.35
C THR A 231 -39.66 -12.75 0.55
N ASP A 232 -39.36 -12.30 1.78
CA ASP A 232 -39.17 -10.88 2.11
C ASP A 232 -37.69 -10.45 2.21
N GLN A 233 -36.75 -11.36 1.96
CA GLN A 233 -35.31 -11.15 1.98
C GLN A 233 -34.75 -10.52 3.29
N LYS A 234 -35.30 -10.93 4.45
CA LYS A 234 -34.96 -10.34 5.76
C LYS A 234 -34.82 -11.37 6.88
N CYS A 235 -33.97 -11.05 7.85
CA CYS A 235 -33.91 -11.77 9.13
C CYS A 235 -35.16 -11.47 9.96
N ILE A 236 -35.68 -12.47 10.67
CA ILE A 236 -36.88 -12.36 11.54
C ILE A 236 -36.69 -13.21 12.82
N CYS A 237 -37.42 -12.85 13.89
CA CYS A 237 -37.50 -13.67 15.11
C CYS A 237 -38.56 -14.79 14.96
N ILE A 238 -38.62 -15.68 15.96
CA ILE A 238 -39.56 -16.81 15.94
C ILE A 238 -41.03 -16.38 16.05
N ILE A 239 -41.33 -15.25 16.70
CA ILE A 239 -42.70 -14.73 16.82
C ILE A 239 -43.17 -14.19 15.46
N CYS A 240 -42.32 -13.42 14.76
CA CYS A 240 -42.57 -12.99 13.38
C CYS A 240 -42.83 -14.16 12.42
N LEU A 241 -42.16 -15.31 12.59
CA LEU A 241 -42.41 -16.52 11.78
C LEU A 241 -43.81 -17.09 11.98
N MET A 242 -44.33 -17.06 13.21
CA MET A 242 -45.62 -17.64 13.56
C MET A 242 -46.81 -16.71 13.26
N ASP A 243 -46.54 -15.41 13.14
CA ASP A 243 -47.52 -14.34 12.87
C ASP A 243 -47.39 -13.81 11.42
N GLU A 244 -46.73 -12.68 11.21
CA GLU A 244 -46.71 -11.97 9.91
C GLU A 244 -46.07 -12.74 8.75
N HIS A 245 -45.12 -13.64 9.01
CA HIS A 245 -44.41 -14.43 8.00
C HIS A 245 -44.94 -15.86 7.88
N LYS A 246 -46.13 -16.12 8.44
CA LYS A 246 -46.77 -17.44 8.42
C LYS A 246 -47.07 -17.88 6.98
N GLY A 247 -46.38 -18.93 6.55
CA GLY A 247 -46.52 -19.50 5.20
C GLY A 247 -45.54 -18.94 4.16
N HIS A 248 -44.65 -18.03 4.53
CA HIS A 248 -43.54 -17.61 3.66
C HIS A 248 -42.41 -18.66 3.64
N ASP A 249 -41.60 -18.66 2.58
CA ASP A 249 -40.38 -19.48 2.55
C ASP A 249 -39.38 -18.94 3.59
N THR A 250 -39.11 -19.78 4.59
CA THR A 250 -38.34 -19.41 5.78
C THR A 250 -37.39 -20.54 6.17
N VAL A 251 -36.15 -20.16 6.44
CA VAL A 251 -35.07 -21.07 6.86
C VAL A 251 -34.36 -20.51 8.08
N SER A 252 -33.50 -21.28 8.74
CA SER A 252 -32.64 -20.70 9.79
C SER A 252 -31.65 -19.72 9.17
N ALA A 253 -31.34 -18.61 9.86
CA ALA A 253 -30.38 -17.62 9.38
C ALA A 253 -28.98 -18.22 9.18
N ALA A 254 -28.63 -19.27 9.95
CA ALA A 254 -27.38 -20.02 9.79
C ALA A 254 -27.35 -20.85 8.50
N ALA A 255 -28.46 -21.50 8.12
CA ALA A 255 -28.57 -22.24 6.87
C ALA A 255 -28.49 -21.30 5.65
N GLU A 256 -29.26 -20.20 5.65
CA GLU A 256 -29.21 -19.20 4.58
C GLU A 256 -27.81 -18.59 4.43
N ARG A 257 -27.16 -18.25 5.55
CA ARG A 257 -25.77 -17.74 5.52
C ARG A 257 -24.82 -18.74 4.88
N THR A 258 -24.98 -20.03 5.16
CA THR A 258 -24.14 -21.09 4.60
C THR A 258 -24.35 -21.25 3.10
N GLU A 259 -25.60 -21.10 2.62
CA GLU A 259 -25.93 -21.09 1.19
C GLU A 259 -25.30 -19.89 0.48
N ARG A 260 -25.57 -18.67 0.97
CA ARG A 260 -25.02 -17.44 0.40
C ARG A 260 -23.50 -17.39 0.42
N GLN A 261 -22.87 -17.95 1.46
CA GLN A 261 -21.41 -18.03 1.52
C GLN A 261 -20.83 -18.92 0.41
N ARG A 262 -21.52 -20.02 0.05
CA ARG A 262 -21.13 -20.88 -1.09
C ARG A 262 -21.35 -20.17 -2.42
N GLU A 263 -22.49 -19.51 -2.62
CA GLU A 263 -22.72 -18.69 -3.83
C GLU A 263 -21.70 -17.57 -3.99
N LEU A 264 -21.31 -16.90 -2.90
CA LEU A 264 -20.30 -15.85 -2.91
C LEU A 264 -18.92 -16.36 -3.29
N GLU A 265 -18.52 -17.55 -2.84
CA GLU A 265 -17.20 -18.10 -3.20
C GLU A 265 -17.16 -18.47 -4.68
N VAL A 266 -18.20 -19.09 -5.24
CA VAL A 266 -18.29 -19.38 -6.68
C VAL A 266 -18.19 -18.09 -7.52
N ARG A 267 -18.95 -17.04 -7.17
CA ARG A 267 -18.86 -15.73 -7.86
C ARG A 267 -17.48 -15.08 -7.70
N ARG A 268 -16.80 -15.31 -6.58
CA ARG A 268 -15.44 -14.80 -6.34
C ARG A 268 -14.43 -15.50 -7.23
N GLU A 269 -14.52 -16.82 -7.36
CA GLU A 269 -13.70 -17.62 -8.28
C GLU A 269 -13.93 -17.18 -9.75
N GLU A 270 -15.18 -17.00 -10.17
CA GLU A 270 -15.51 -16.46 -11.51
C GLU A 270 -14.88 -15.08 -11.77
N ILE A 271 -14.94 -14.18 -10.78
CA ILE A 271 -14.32 -12.84 -10.88
C ILE A 271 -12.79 -12.95 -10.94
N GLN A 272 -12.18 -13.79 -10.11
CA GLN A 272 -10.73 -14.01 -10.12
C GLN A 272 -10.24 -14.58 -11.44
N GLN A 273 -10.95 -15.56 -12.02
CA GLN A 273 -10.65 -16.10 -13.33
C GLN A 273 -10.72 -15.02 -14.42
N ARG A 274 -11.78 -14.21 -14.42
CA ARG A 274 -11.94 -13.09 -15.35
C ARG A 274 -10.85 -12.03 -15.20
N ILE A 275 -10.36 -11.77 -13.98
CA ILE A 275 -9.22 -10.86 -13.74
C ILE A 275 -7.96 -11.45 -14.39
N GLN A 276 -7.63 -12.71 -14.13
CA GLN A 276 -6.45 -13.36 -14.71
C GLN A 276 -6.47 -13.38 -16.24
N ASP A 277 -7.64 -13.60 -16.84
CA ASP A 277 -7.78 -13.60 -18.30
C ASP A 277 -7.63 -12.20 -18.90
N ARG A 278 -8.22 -11.17 -18.27
CA ARG A 278 -7.99 -9.77 -18.69
C ARG A 278 -6.54 -9.33 -18.47
N GLU A 279 -5.84 -9.82 -17.45
CA GLU A 279 -4.41 -9.56 -17.25
C GLU A 279 -3.54 -10.20 -18.36
N LYS A 280 -3.93 -11.36 -18.90
CA LYS A 280 -3.28 -11.95 -20.07
C LYS A 280 -3.53 -11.11 -21.32
N ASP A 281 -4.78 -10.70 -21.55
CA ASP A 281 -5.15 -9.88 -22.70
C ASP A 281 -4.40 -8.54 -22.72
N VAL A 282 -4.24 -7.88 -21.56
CA VAL A 282 -3.43 -6.65 -21.43
C VAL A 282 -1.97 -6.88 -21.82
N LYS A 283 -1.36 -8.01 -21.41
CA LYS A 283 0.02 -8.36 -21.77
C LYS A 283 0.17 -8.62 -23.27
N LEU A 284 -0.80 -9.27 -23.91
CA LEU A 284 -0.82 -9.48 -25.36
C LEU A 284 -0.92 -8.14 -26.11
N LEU A 285 -1.78 -7.22 -25.65
CA LEU A 285 -1.89 -5.88 -26.25
C LEU A 285 -0.62 -5.05 -26.07
N GLN A 286 0.11 -5.20 -24.95
CA GLN A 286 1.42 -4.57 -24.77
C GLN A 286 2.45 -5.08 -25.78
N GLN A 287 2.52 -6.40 -26.00
CA GLN A 287 3.40 -7.00 -27.01
C GLN A 287 3.06 -6.57 -28.44
N GLU A 288 1.76 -6.44 -28.76
CA GLU A 288 1.31 -5.93 -30.07
C GLU A 288 1.74 -4.47 -30.29
N VAL A 289 1.63 -3.61 -29.27
CA VAL A 289 2.11 -2.21 -29.34
C VAL A 289 3.63 -2.15 -29.54
N GLU A 290 4.40 -3.00 -28.85
CA GLU A 290 5.85 -3.11 -29.06
C GLU A 290 6.20 -3.56 -30.49
N ALA A 291 5.48 -4.55 -31.02
CA ALA A 291 5.66 -5.03 -32.39
C ALA A 291 5.30 -3.97 -33.45
N ILE A 292 4.22 -3.21 -33.25
CA ILE A 292 3.83 -2.10 -34.12
C ILE A 292 4.89 -1.01 -34.14
N ASN A 293 5.39 -0.58 -32.97
CA ASN A 293 6.44 0.43 -32.88
C ASN A 293 7.73 -0.04 -33.56
N HIS A 294 8.18 -1.27 -33.30
CA HIS A 294 9.37 -1.82 -33.93
C HIS A 294 9.23 -1.91 -35.47
N SER A 295 8.06 -2.30 -35.97
CA SER A 295 7.76 -2.37 -37.41
C SER A 295 7.75 -0.97 -38.05
N ALA A 296 7.19 0.03 -37.37
CA ALA A 296 7.21 1.42 -37.82
C ALA A 296 8.65 1.97 -37.89
N ASP A 297 9.43 1.84 -36.81
CA ASP A 297 10.84 2.27 -36.76
C ASP A 297 11.67 1.59 -37.86
N LYS A 298 11.48 0.27 -38.06
CA LYS A 298 12.16 -0.50 -39.12
C LYS A 298 11.83 0.03 -40.52
N THR A 299 10.57 0.39 -40.75
CA THR A 299 10.07 0.94 -42.03
C THR A 299 10.61 2.35 -42.29
N VAL A 300 10.72 3.18 -41.25
CA VAL A 300 11.38 4.50 -41.32
C VAL A 300 12.85 4.34 -41.67
N GLU A 301 13.58 3.49 -40.94
CA GLU A 301 15.02 3.23 -41.15
C GLU A 301 15.32 2.77 -42.59
N ASP A 302 14.52 1.87 -43.15
CA ASP A 302 14.71 1.39 -44.53
C ASP A 302 14.32 2.44 -45.57
N SER A 303 13.33 3.29 -45.27
CA SER A 303 12.99 4.44 -46.13
C SER A 303 14.12 5.48 -46.15
N GLU A 304 14.69 5.81 -44.99
CA GLU A 304 15.83 6.74 -44.87
C GLU A 304 17.07 6.25 -45.63
N LYS A 305 17.35 4.94 -45.60
CA LYS A 305 18.43 4.33 -46.42
C LYS A 305 18.19 4.53 -47.91
N ILE A 306 16.97 4.30 -48.39
CA ILE A 306 16.60 4.49 -49.81
C ILE A 306 16.77 5.96 -50.22
N PHE A 307 16.28 6.91 -49.41
CA PHE A 307 16.45 8.34 -49.70
C PHE A 307 17.92 8.77 -49.66
N THR A 308 18.70 8.28 -48.69
CA THR A 308 20.14 8.55 -48.59
C THR A 308 20.90 8.10 -49.83
N GLU A 309 20.62 6.89 -50.32
CA GLU A 309 21.24 6.36 -51.53
C GLU A 309 20.81 7.15 -52.79
N LEU A 310 19.54 7.53 -52.89
CA LEU A 310 19.05 8.39 -53.99
C LEU A 310 19.73 9.77 -53.99
N ILE A 311 19.86 10.40 -52.83
CA ILE A 311 20.58 11.68 -52.68
C ILE A 311 22.04 11.52 -53.11
N ARG A 312 22.72 10.46 -52.67
CA ARG A 312 24.11 10.15 -53.04
C ARG A 312 24.28 9.99 -54.56
N LEU A 313 23.36 9.28 -55.22
CA LEU A 313 23.37 9.10 -56.67
C LEU A 313 23.14 10.43 -57.42
N ILE A 314 22.21 11.26 -56.95
CA ILE A 314 21.94 12.59 -57.53
C ILE A 314 23.15 13.51 -57.38
N GLN A 315 23.77 13.55 -56.19
CA GLN A 315 24.99 14.34 -55.92
C GLN A 315 26.17 13.88 -56.78
N LYS A 316 26.34 12.57 -56.98
CA LYS A 316 27.37 12.03 -57.87
C LYS A 316 27.15 12.52 -59.31
N ARG A 317 25.97 12.29 -59.91
CA ARG A 317 25.69 12.76 -61.28
C ARG A 317 25.83 14.27 -61.43
N SER A 318 25.42 15.04 -60.41
CA SER A 318 25.58 16.50 -60.42
C SER A 318 27.06 16.91 -60.49
N SER A 319 27.93 16.19 -59.76
CA SER A 319 29.39 16.38 -59.79
C SER A 319 29.99 15.98 -61.14
N ASP A 320 29.57 14.83 -61.68
CA ASP A 320 30.01 14.33 -63.00
C ASP A 320 29.68 15.34 -64.13
N VAL A 321 28.43 15.84 -64.17
CA VAL A 321 27.99 16.86 -65.14
C VAL A 321 28.73 18.17 -64.94
N LYS A 322 28.96 18.61 -63.70
CA LYS A 322 29.75 19.82 -63.39
C LYS A 322 31.19 19.68 -63.91
N GLN A 323 31.82 18.53 -63.75
CA GLN A 323 33.17 18.27 -64.25
C GLN A 323 33.20 18.27 -65.78
N GLN A 324 32.22 17.64 -66.45
CA GLN A 324 32.10 17.66 -67.91
C GLN A 324 31.98 19.10 -68.46
N ILE A 325 31.15 19.94 -67.84
CA ILE A 325 31.00 21.36 -68.22
C ILE A 325 32.33 22.11 -68.06
N ARG A 326 33.08 21.87 -66.98
CA ARG A 326 34.39 22.53 -66.77
C ARG A 326 35.45 22.06 -67.77
N SER A 327 35.50 20.78 -68.09
CA SER A 327 36.42 20.23 -69.10
C SER A 327 36.12 20.77 -70.51
N GLN A 328 34.83 20.89 -70.89
CA GLN A 328 34.46 21.53 -72.15
C GLN A 328 34.83 23.02 -72.16
N GLN A 329 34.57 23.73 -71.05
CA GLN A 329 34.94 25.14 -70.90
C GLN A 329 36.46 25.34 -71.08
N GLU A 330 37.28 24.51 -70.45
CA GLU A 330 38.74 24.59 -70.53
C GLU A 330 39.26 24.30 -71.95
N THR A 331 38.69 23.30 -72.62
CA THR A 331 38.99 22.97 -74.02
C THR A 331 38.66 24.15 -74.95
N GLU A 332 37.46 24.73 -74.86
CA GLU A 332 37.07 25.86 -75.72
C GLU A 332 37.86 27.13 -75.42
N VAL A 333 38.14 27.42 -74.14
CA VAL A 333 39.00 28.57 -73.75
C VAL A 333 40.42 28.40 -74.29
N SER A 334 40.98 27.18 -74.25
CA SER A 334 42.30 26.90 -74.81
C SER A 334 42.32 27.11 -76.33
N ARG A 335 41.31 26.60 -77.05
CA ARG A 335 41.15 26.79 -78.50
C ARG A 335 41.05 28.27 -78.89
N VAL A 336 40.36 29.09 -78.09
CA VAL A 336 40.27 30.55 -78.30
C VAL A 336 41.61 31.24 -78.04
N LYS A 337 42.35 30.85 -76.99
CA LYS A 337 43.69 31.37 -76.71
C LYS A 337 44.69 31.06 -77.82
N GLU A 338 44.72 29.83 -78.34
CA GLU A 338 45.59 29.47 -79.47
C GLU A 338 45.31 30.31 -80.72
N LEU A 339 44.05 30.69 -80.97
CA LEU A 339 43.69 31.59 -82.06
C LEU A 339 44.11 33.04 -81.76
N GLN A 340 43.94 33.50 -80.53
CA GLN A 340 44.42 34.81 -80.08
C GLN A 340 45.94 34.95 -80.25
N GLU A 341 46.72 33.96 -79.80
CA GLU A 341 48.18 33.96 -79.92
C GLU A 341 48.64 34.02 -81.39
N LYS A 342 47.97 33.31 -82.30
CA LYS A 342 48.25 33.38 -83.75
C LYS A 342 47.99 34.78 -84.31
N LEU A 343 46.87 35.40 -83.95
CA LEU A 343 46.54 36.76 -84.38
C LEU A 343 47.51 37.80 -83.79
N GLU A 344 47.96 37.62 -82.54
CA GLU A 344 48.96 38.50 -81.91
C GLU A 344 50.34 38.38 -82.58
N GLN A 345 50.74 37.17 -83.01
CA GLN A 345 51.94 36.94 -83.82
C GLN A 345 51.82 37.60 -85.20
N GLU A 346 50.69 37.43 -85.89
CA GLU A 346 50.43 38.03 -87.20
C GLU A 346 50.43 39.57 -87.14
N ILE A 347 49.77 40.16 -86.14
CA ILE A 347 49.80 41.60 -85.87
C ILE A 347 51.25 42.08 -85.64
N THR A 348 52.08 41.27 -84.99
CA THR A 348 53.49 41.60 -84.74
C THR A 348 54.32 41.55 -86.02
N GLU A 349 54.10 40.56 -86.89
CA GLU A 349 54.71 40.52 -88.22
C GLU A 349 54.28 41.69 -89.12
N LEU A 350 52.97 42.01 -89.12
CA LEU A 350 52.43 43.12 -89.91
C LEU A 350 53.01 44.46 -89.45
N LYS A 351 53.15 44.67 -88.13
CA LYS A 351 53.86 45.85 -87.57
C LYS A 351 55.33 45.91 -87.99
N ARG A 352 56.03 44.77 -88.05
CA ARG A 352 57.42 44.71 -88.57
C ARG A 352 57.48 45.10 -90.05
N LYS A 353 56.62 44.51 -90.89
CA LYS A 353 56.54 44.81 -92.34
C LYS A 353 56.19 46.29 -92.60
N ASP A 354 55.27 46.87 -91.83
CA ASP A 354 54.92 48.30 -91.87
C ASP A 354 56.12 49.19 -91.47
N ALA A 355 56.86 48.83 -90.43
CA ALA A 355 58.07 49.56 -90.03
C ALA A 355 59.19 49.51 -91.10
N GLU A 356 59.37 48.36 -91.75
CA GLU A 356 60.31 48.19 -92.87
C GLU A 356 59.91 49.04 -94.09
N LEU A 357 58.63 49.00 -94.49
CA LEU A 357 58.10 49.85 -95.56
C LEU A 357 58.25 51.35 -95.23
N LYS A 358 58.05 51.74 -93.97
CA LYS A 358 58.30 53.13 -93.51
C LYS A 358 59.77 53.52 -93.61
N GLN A 359 60.73 52.64 -93.30
CA GLN A 359 62.15 52.94 -93.50
C GLN A 359 62.48 53.12 -94.98
N LEU A 360 61.98 52.23 -95.86
CA LEU A 360 62.15 52.36 -97.30
C LEU A 360 61.57 53.68 -97.83
N SER A 361 60.36 54.06 -97.38
CA SER A 361 59.70 55.30 -97.81
C SER A 361 60.46 56.60 -97.46
N ASN A 362 61.34 56.54 -96.46
CA ASN A 362 62.16 57.67 -96.00
C ASN A 362 63.59 57.66 -96.58
N THR A 363 63.89 56.78 -97.54
CA THR A 363 65.22 56.66 -98.16
C THR A 363 65.34 57.60 -99.36
N GLU A 364 66.19 58.63 -99.28
CA GLU A 364 66.30 59.69 -100.30
C GLU A 364 67.00 59.23 -101.61
N ASP A 365 67.78 58.14 -101.58
CA ASP A 365 68.50 57.60 -102.74
C ASP A 365 67.56 56.88 -103.73
N HIS A 366 67.26 57.56 -104.83
CA HIS A 366 66.39 57.07 -105.90
C HIS A 366 66.82 55.72 -106.51
N ASN A 367 68.09 55.33 -106.40
CA ASN A 367 68.56 54.06 -106.95
C ASN A 367 68.28 52.85 -106.04
N GLN A 368 68.10 53.06 -104.73
CA GLN A 368 67.83 51.98 -103.77
C GLN A 368 66.33 51.69 -103.62
N PHE A 369 65.47 52.65 -103.97
CA PHE A 369 64.02 52.55 -103.83
C PHE A 369 63.38 51.52 -104.78
N SER A 370 63.88 51.42 -106.01
CA SER A 370 63.26 50.64 -107.10
C SER A 370 63.39 49.11 -106.97
N PRO A 371 64.54 48.53 -106.55
CA PRO A 371 64.68 47.07 -106.47
C PRO A 371 64.01 46.41 -105.26
N GLN A 372 63.62 47.18 -104.24
CA GLN A 372 63.20 46.66 -102.93
C GLN A 372 61.68 46.66 -102.71
N LEU A 373 60.89 47.22 -103.63
CA LEU A 373 59.43 47.27 -103.51
C LEU A 373 58.79 45.94 -103.95
N PRO A 374 58.11 45.18 -103.07
CA PRO A 374 57.48 43.93 -103.46
C PRO A 374 56.22 44.20 -104.31
N LEU A 375 56.17 43.69 -105.54
CA LEU A 375 55.07 43.94 -106.49
C LEU A 375 53.74 43.23 -106.18
N THR A 376 53.61 42.55 -105.04
CA THR A 376 52.39 41.86 -104.63
C THR A 376 52.11 42.06 -103.14
N VAL A 377 51.19 42.98 -102.83
CA VAL A 377 50.46 42.98 -101.56
C VAL A 377 49.29 42.00 -101.71
N SER A 378 49.55 40.70 -101.52
CA SER A 378 48.45 39.72 -101.41
C SER A 378 47.79 39.85 -100.05
N THR A 379 46.67 40.57 -100.00
CA THR A 379 45.67 40.40 -98.95
C THR A 379 44.92 39.08 -99.18
N GLN A 380 45.06 38.13 -98.26
CA GLN A 380 44.13 37.02 -98.04
C GLN A 380 43.61 37.12 -96.62
#